data_AF-A0A1Y4FBI8-F1
#
_entry.id   AF-A0A1Y4FBI8-F1
#
_cell.length_a   1.000
_cell.length_b   1.000
_cell.length_c   1.000
_cell.angle_alpha   90.00
_cell.angle_beta   90.00
_cell.angle_gamma   90.00
#
_symmetry.space_group_name_H-M   'P 1'
#
loop_
_entity.id
_entity.type
_entity.pdbx_description
1 polymer ?
#
loop_
_entity_poly.entity_id
_entity_poly.type
_entity_poly.pdbx_seq_one_letter_code
_entity_poly.pdbx_strand_id
1 'polypeptide(L)'
;MYPVSEAFLQAVQGNTRRYYWTGKSTTAAGVEYLFDQENIVKGSGYVTAQCCGNSEIELGAVYAAEMGISLFLDIDRYTLEGAKVELVYHLRLADSTYEAVPMGIFEVSEANRTVHVLELKAYDAMLRFDKDFNGFETIGTAYGMMALCSTACGVELAQSQAEIEALPNGAELLSIYPENDIETYRDVLYFTAQVLGGFFCINREGKLEFRQYGNVPVLEILQKHRFSSSFSDFVTRYTAVSSTNLRTQMAEYYALETDDGLTMNLGVNPLLQFGLEETREELCRNILTALTKVNYVPFDSDTIGNPALDLGDVLTFSGGQADSQQMTCITSFTCKIGGRQSLKCVGKNPRLSQAKSKNDKNISGLLNQIEAGKIGIHTFTNASAYTIGETNVRIISIEFASKEENHAQFFGQVVVDVAAAQNTRSANAAGTIVVPFPTEENGGDTSSAETGKDTETTDISVDVSLPVTWTEDGKAVCYVTFELNDTEILLHRPVETWHSGKHILSLYYPIENVVPNITNTFNVYLWIADGSGSVGIGDCIASISGQAMAAAAAWDGRIEIEETTGLFSIGGGLETEDFADTVATETMELVQRSYSDTLTAKPQIGAFCRPVTWPVSGSTE
;
A
#
# COMPACT_ATOMS: atom_id res chain seq x y z
N MET A 1 -21.17 -6.32 28.39
CA MET A 1 -21.48 -5.62 29.65
C MET A 1 -20.30 -5.82 30.57
N TYR A 2 -19.85 -4.78 31.28
CA TYR A 2 -18.74 -4.91 32.22
C TYR A 2 -19.10 -5.89 33.36
N PRO A 3 -18.22 -6.82 33.76
CA PRO A 3 -18.51 -7.80 34.81
C PRO A 3 -18.68 -7.11 36.17
N VAL A 4 -19.86 -7.25 36.76
CA VAL A 4 -20.25 -6.71 38.08
C VAL A 4 -20.97 -7.78 38.89
N SER A 5 -21.05 -7.61 40.20
CA SER A 5 -21.73 -8.58 41.06
C SER A 5 -23.24 -8.60 40.83
N GLU A 6 -23.89 -9.71 41.18
CA GLU A 6 -25.37 -9.78 41.18
C GLU A 6 -25.96 -8.77 42.18
N ALA A 7 -25.26 -8.49 43.29
CA ALA A 7 -25.65 -7.48 44.26
C ALA A 7 -25.63 -6.06 43.65
N PHE A 8 -24.67 -5.75 42.77
CA PHE A 8 -24.65 -4.51 41.99
C PHE A 8 -25.84 -4.43 41.04
N LEU A 9 -26.12 -5.51 40.29
CA LEU A 9 -27.26 -5.57 39.36
C LEU A 9 -28.62 -5.42 40.06
N GLN A 10 -28.72 -5.87 41.32
CA GLN A 10 -29.90 -5.63 42.16
C GLN A 10 -29.93 -4.18 42.70
N ALA A 11 -28.80 -3.68 43.24
CA ALA A 11 -28.71 -2.33 43.80
C ALA A 11 -28.94 -1.22 42.77
N VAL A 12 -28.49 -1.41 41.53
CA VAL A 12 -28.69 -0.46 40.42
C VAL A 12 -30.16 -0.40 39.96
N GLN A 13 -31.00 -1.38 40.29
CA GLN A 13 -32.45 -1.30 40.05
C GLN A 13 -33.21 -0.50 41.13
N GLY A 14 -32.53 -0.03 42.17
CA GLY A 14 -33.12 0.79 43.23
C GLY A 14 -33.53 2.19 42.77
N ASN A 15 -34.74 2.64 43.14
CA ASN A 15 -35.23 4.00 42.90
C ASN A 15 -34.38 5.08 43.59
N THR A 16 -33.71 4.74 44.70
CA THR A 16 -32.76 5.61 45.41
C THR A 16 -31.42 4.90 45.52
N ARG A 17 -30.43 5.42 44.81
CA ARG A 17 -29.05 4.90 44.82
C ARG A 17 -28.16 5.84 45.61
N ARG A 18 -27.22 5.28 46.39
CA ARG A 18 -26.11 6.04 46.97
C ARG A 18 -24.86 5.66 46.20
N TYR A 19 -24.29 6.64 45.52
CA TYR A 19 -23.08 6.47 44.74
C TYR A 19 -22.23 7.73 44.81
N TYR A 20 -20.96 7.61 44.49
CA TYR A 20 -20.04 8.73 44.30
C TYR A 20 -19.04 8.39 43.19
N TRP A 21 -18.37 9.42 42.69
CA TRP A 21 -17.32 9.29 41.69
C TRP A 21 -15.97 9.68 42.28
N THR A 22 -14.92 9.01 41.81
CA THR A 22 -13.53 9.38 42.05
C THR A 22 -12.76 9.32 40.75
N GLY A 23 -11.63 10.01 40.68
CA GLY A 23 -10.67 9.78 39.63
C GLY A 23 -9.24 10.09 40.05
N LYS A 24 -8.33 9.77 39.14
CA LYS A 24 -6.89 9.97 39.28
C LYS A 24 -6.38 10.57 37.99
N SER A 25 -5.73 11.72 38.06
CA SER A 25 -5.00 12.30 36.93
C SER A 25 -3.50 12.08 37.13
N THR A 26 -2.87 11.35 36.22
CA THR A 26 -1.43 11.09 36.22
C THR A 26 -0.80 11.87 35.05
N THR A 27 -0.01 12.88 35.39
CA THR A 27 0.70 13.73 34.41
C THR A 27 1.74 12.94 33.62
N ALA A 28 2.18 13.46 32.47
CA ALA A 28 3.27 12.86 31.68
C ALA A 28 4.60 12.69 32.46
N ALA A 29 4.80 13.50 33.51
CA ALA A 29 5.94 13.39 34.43
C ALA A 29 5.75 12.37 35.58
N GLY A 30 4.62 11.65 35.61
CA GLY A 30 4.29 10.67 36.65
C GLY A 30 3.74 11.24 37.96
N VAL A 31 3.49 12.57 38.04
CA VAL A 31 2.84 13.17 39.22
C VAL A 31 1.35 12.84 39.20
N GLU A 32 0.84 12.30 40.30
CA GLU A 32 -0.56 11.89 40.47
C GLU A 32 -1.38 12.91 41.27
N TYR A 33 -2.57 13.23 40.77
CA TYR A 33 -3.57 14.08 41.40
C TYR A 33 -4.86 13.28 41.57
N LEU A 34 -5.17 12.89 42.81
CA LEU A 34 -6.42 12.22 43.16
C LEU A 34 -7.53 13.25 43.34
N PHE A 35 -8.74 12.88 42.92
CA PHE A 35 -9.93 13.72 43.11
C PHE A 35 -11.17 12.91 43.44
N ASP A 36 -12.02 13.48 44.29
CA ASP A 36 -13.26 12.88 44.75
C ASP A 36 -14.49 13.65 44.25
N GLN A 37 -15.65 13.25 44.78
CA GLN A 37 -16.95 13.82 44.40
C GLN A 37 -17.11 15.31 44.77
N GLU A 38 -16.37 15.83 45.75
CA GLU A 38 -16.39 17.23 46.18
C GLU A 38 -15.52 18.11 45.25
N ASN A 39 -14.46 17.56 44.68
CA ASN A 39 -13.65 18.23 43.67
C ASN A 39 -14.36 18.40 42.32
N ILE A 40 -15.42 17.62 42.02
CA ILE A 40 -16.09 17.65 40.71
C ILE A 40 -17.20 18.72 40.69
N VAL A 41 -17.15 19.63 39.71
CA VAL A 41 -18.21 20.63 39.50
C VAL A 41 -19.51 19.92 39.12
N LYS A 42 -20.57 20.14 39.92
CA LYS A 42 -21.87 19.44 39.76
C LYS A 42 -22.45 19.64 38.36
N GLY A 43 -22.71 18.53 37.66
CA GLY A 43 -23.32 18.52 36.33
C GLY A 43 -22.38 18.80 35.17
N SER A 44 -21.08 19.02 35.41
CA SER A 44 -20.07 19.20 34.34
C SER A 44 -19.64 17.89 33.68
N GLY A 45 -19.49 16.84 34.49
CA GLY A 45 -18.81 15.61 34.07
C GLY A 45 -19.65 14.71 33.17
N TYR A 46 -19.05 14.13 32.14
CA TYR A 46 -19.62 13.10 31.30
C TYR A 46 -18.57 12.17 30.71
N VAL A 47 -19.00 10.95 30.38
CA VAL A 47 -18.29 10.01 29.49
C VAL A 47 -19.25 9.69 28.35
N THR A 48 -18.78 9.74 27.10
CA THR A 48 -19.58 9.43 25.92
C THR A 48 -18.78 8.55 24.97
N ALA A 49 -19.44 7.55 24.37
CA ALA A 49 -18.83 6.63 23.42
C ALA A 49 -19.86 6.22 22.36
N GLN A 50 -19.38 5.86 21.17
CA GLN A 50 -20.20 5.42 20.04
C GLN A 50 -19.44 4.37 19.22
N CYS A 51 -20.15 3.48 18.52
CA CYS A 51 -19.59 2.56 17.53
C CYS A 51 -20.28 2.67 16.15
N CYS A 52 -21.16 3.66 15.96
CA CYS A 52 -21.80 3.95 14.68
C CYS A 52 -22.02 5.46 14.54
N GLY A 53 -22.04 5.95 13.30
CA GLY A 53 -22.58 7.25 12.96
C GLY A 53 -24.08 7.40 13.29
N ASN A 54 -24.59 8.63 13.25
CA ASN A 54 -25.90 9.00 13.79
C ASN A 54 -27.14 8.39 13.08
N SER A 55 -26.99 7.58 12.02
CA SER A 55 -28.12 7.19 11.15
C SER A 55 -28.20 5.72 10.76
N GLU A 56 -27.11 4.96 10.81
CA GLU A 56 -27.07 3.57 10.37
C GLU A 56 -26.06 2.78 11.21
N ILE A 57 -26.25 1.46 11.29
CA ILE A 57 -25.29 0.55 11.90
C ILE A 57 -24.12 0.39 10.93
N GLU A 58 -22.90 0.55 11.44
CA GLU A 58 -21.68 0.50 10.63
C GLU A 58 -20.84 -0.74 11.01
N LEU A 59 -20.17 -1.32 10.01
CA LEU A 59 -19.07 -2.27 10.21
C LEU A 59 -17.74 -1.56 10.05
N GLY A 60 -16.73 -2.01 10.79
CA GLY A 60 -15.40 -1.42 10.77
C GLY A 60 -15.22 -0.21 11.69
N ALA A 61 -16.28 0.35 12.28
CA ALA A 61 -16.18 1.60 13.01
C ALA A 61 -15.09 1.61 14.12
N VAL A 62 -14.29 2.68 14.15
CA VAL A 62 -13.16 2.89 15.08
C VAL A 62 -13.25 4.29 15.69
N TYR A 63 -14.23 4.50 16.57
CA TYR A 63 -14.44 5.78 17.24
C TYR A 63 -13.73 5.85 18.60
N ALA A 64 -13.20 7.02 18.94
CA ALA A 64 -12.69 7.31 20.28
C ALA A 64 -13.85 7.66 21.24
N ALA A 65 -13.81 7.14 22.47
CA ALA A 65 -14.63 7.63 23.57
C ALA A 65 -14.09 8.98 24.09
N GLU A 66 -14.99 9.89 24.44
CA GLU A 66 -14.68 11.21 25.00
C GLU A 66 -15.12 11.29 26.47
N MET A 67 -14.28 11.92 27.29
CA MET A 67 -14.57 12.29 28.67
C MET A 67 -14.38 13.80 28.84
N GLY A 68 -15.40 14.47 29.36
CA GLY A 68 -15.33 15.87 29.77
C GLY A 68 -15.59 16.00 31.26
N ILE A 69 -14.78 16.78 31.99
CA ILE A 69 -14.99 17.01 33.42
C ILE A 69 -14.44 18.37 33.87
N SER A 70 -15.15 19.04 34.77
CA SER A 70 -14.68 20.27 35.40
C SER A 70 -14.35 20.02 36.88
N LEU A 71 -13.17 20.47 37.31
CA LEU A 71 -12.56 20.15 38.60
C LEU A 71 -12.17 21.42 39.38
N PHE A 72 -12.41 21.39 40.69
CA PHE A 72 -11.92 22.33 41.69
C PHE A 72 -10.57 21.84 42.24
N LEU A 73 -9.54 21.80 41.38
CA LEU A 73 -8.19 21.38 41.73
C LEU A 73 -7.17 22.42 41.28
N ASP A 74 -6.18 22.67 42.13
CA ASP A 74 -5.00 23.46 41.78
C ASP A 74 -3.89 22.49 41.32
N ILE A 75 -3.76 22.35 40.01
CA ILE A 75 -2.75 21.52 39.35
C ILE A 75 -1.77 22.46 38.65
N ASP A 76 -0.47 22.14 38.65
CA ASP A 76 0.53 22.95 37.94
C ASP A 76 0.17 23.21 36.48
N ARG A 77 0.56 24.38 35.95
CA ARG A 77 0.22 24.78 34.58
C ARG A 77 1.11 24.04 33.58
N TYR A 78 0.54 23.64 32.44
CA TYR A 78 1.23 22.91 31.36
C TYR A 78 1.70 21.48 31.70
N THR A 79 1.22 20.88 32.80
CA THR A 79 1.52 19.47 33.15
C THR A 79 0.46 18.47 32.73
N LEU A 80 -0.65 18.95 32.16
CA LEU A 80 -1.87 18.18 31.89
C LEU A 80 -2.01 17.70 30.45
N GLU A 81 -1.27 18.26 29.51
CA GLU A 81 -1.26 17.79 28.11
C GLU A 81 -0.67 16.37 28.06
N GLY A 82 -1.41 15.42 27.48
CA GLY A 82 -1.02 14.01 27.49
C GLY A 82 -1.10 13.33 28.87
N ALA A 83 -1.68 13.98 29.89
CA ALA A 83 -1.94 13.35 31.17
C ALA A 83 -3.05 12.29 31.06
N LYS A 84 -2.91 11.18 31.78
CA LYS A 84 -3.94 10.15 31.87
C LYS A 84 -4.95 10.48 32.97
N VAL A 85 -6.23 10.25 32.73
CA VAL A 85 -7.31 10.38 33.71
C VAL A 85 -8.10 9.09 33.77
N GLU A 86 -8.11 8.47 34.94
CA GLU A 86 -8.93 7.31 35.29
C GLU A 86 -10.19 7.79 36.01
N LEU A 87 -11.37 7.29 35.62
CA LEU A 87 -12.63 7.54 36.31
C LEU A 87 -13.24 6.25 36.86
N VAL A 88 -13.75 6.32 38.10
CA VAL A 88 -14.36 5.19 38.79
C VAL A 88 -15.70 5.60 39.43
N TYR A 89 -16.72 4.79 39.18
CA TYR A 89 -18.05 4.87 39.77
C TYR A 89 -18.16 3.92 40.97
N HIS A 90 -18.59 4.41 42.12
CA HIS A 90 -18.76 3.59 43.34
C HIS A 90 -20.23 3.48 43.71
N LEU A 91 -20.82 2.28 43.65
CA LEU A 91 -22.21 2.03 44.05
C LEU A 91 -22.28 1.39 45.43
N ARG A 92 -23.11 1.93 46.33
CA ARG A 92 -23.38 1.29 47.62
C ARG A 92 -24.28 0.06 47.46
N LEU A 93 -23.79 -1.08 47.93
CA LEU A 93 -24.52 -2.34 47.97
C LEU A 93 -25.45 -2.43 49.22
N ALA A 94 -26.29 -3.47 49.26
CA ALA A 94 -27.25 -3.69 50.33
C ALA A 94 -26.61 -3.93 51.71
N ASP A 95 -25.42 -4.53 51.74
CA ASP A 95 -24.58 -4.72 52.95
C ASP A 95 -23.87 -3.44 53.41
N SER A 96 -24.06 -2.33 52.70
CA SER A 96 -23.40 -1.03 52.90
C SER A 96 -21.92 -0.93 52.52
N THR A 97 -21.36 -1.94 51.86
CA THR A 97 -20.08 -1.81 51.14
C THR A 97 -20.28 -0.99 49.84
N TYR A 98 -19.17 -0.66 49.17
CA TYR A 98 -19.18 -0.02 47.86
C TYR A 98 -18.47 -0.91 46.84
N GLU A 99 -19.11 -1.13 45.69
CA GLU A 99 -18.53 -1.79 44.53
C GLU A 99 -18.06 -0.74 43.53
N ALA A 100 -16.80 -0.86 43.11
CA ALA A 100 -16.14 0.07 42.20
C ALA A 100 -16.21 -0.45 40.76
N VAL A 101 -16.72 0.39 39.86
CA VAL A 101 -16.82 0.12 38.42
C VAL A 101 -15.95 1.15 37.68
N PRO A 102 -14.87 0.74 36.99
CA PRO A 102 -14.10 1.65 36.15
C PRO A 102 -14.97 2.14 34.99
N MET A 103 -14.73 3.38 34.57
CA MET A 103 -15.49 4.07 33.52
C MET A 103 -14.60 4.48 32.33
N GLY A 104 -13.35 4.01 32.30
CA GLY A 104 -12.38 4.23 31.24
C GLY A 104 -11.10 4.94 31.70
N ILE A 105 -10.09 4.89 30.83
CA ILE A 105 -8.83 5.61 30.94
C ILE A 105 -8.75 6.55 29.73
N PHE A 106 -8.57 7.84 29.99
CA PHE A 106 -8.61 8.88 28.96
C PHE A 106 -7.33 9.73 29.00
N GLU A 107 -6.83 10.16 27.86
CA GLU A 107 -5.65 11.02 27.69
C GLU A 107 -6.11 12.45 27.40
N VAL A 108 -5.67 13.40 28.23
CA VAL A 108 -6.10 14.80 28.20
C VAL A 108 -5.56 15.49 26.95
N SER A 109 -6.50 16.00 26.14
CA SER A 109 -6.26 16.75 24.92
C SER A 109 -6.45 18.25 25.15
N GLU A 110 -7.50 18.66 25.87
CA GLU A 110 -7.73 20.06 26.25
C GLU A 110 -7.76 20.22 27.77
N ALA A 111 -7.07 21.25 28.28
CA ALA A 111 -7.07 21.62 29.69
C ALA A 111 -7.28 23.14 29.85
N ASN A 112 -8.54 23.57 29.82
CA ASN A 112 -8.95 24.97 29.92
C ASN A 112 -9.04 25.40 31.39
N ARG A 113 -8.68 26.64 31.72
CA ARG A 113 -8.68 27.16 33.10
C ARG A 113 -9.42 28.47 33.23
N THR A 114 -10.33 28.51 34.18
CA THR A 114 -10.92 29.74 34.72
C THR A 114 -10.32 30.05 36.09
N VAL A 115 -10.80 31.09 36.79
CA VAL A 115 -10.25 31.55 38.08
C VAL A 115 -10.30 30.48 39.18
N HIS A 116 -11.26 29.55 39.13
CA HIS A 116 -11.48 28.52 40.16
C HIS A 116 -11.77 27.12 39.61
N VAL A 117 -11.82 26.94 38.29
CA VAL A 117 -12.22 25.66 37.66
C VAL A 117 -11.25 25.30 36.55
N LEU A 118 -10.78 24.05 36.59
CA LEU A 118 -10.05 23.37 35.54
C LEU A 118 -11.04 22.51 34.74
N GLU A 119 -11.22 22.82 33.45
CA GLU A 119 -12.05 22.04 32.53
C GLU A 119 -11.15 21.15 31.68
N LEU A 120 -11.34 19.84 31.77
CA LEU A 120 -10.61 18.84 31.01
C LEU A 120 -11.52 18.26 29.93
N LYS A 121 -10.98 18.10 28.71
CA LYS A 121 -11.46 17.11 27.74
C LYS A 121 -10.35 16.11 27.48
N ALA A 122 -10.70 14.84 27.50
CA ALA A 122 -9.80 13.74 27.28
C ALA A 122 -10.48 12.70 26.38
N TYR A 123 -9.68 11.98 25.61
CA TYR A 123 -10.14 10.91 24.72
C TYR A 123 -9.47 9.59 25.10
N ASP A 124 -10.08 8.46 24.79
CA ASP A 124 -9.42 7.18 25.02
C ASP A 124 -8.16 7.00 24.14
N ALA A 125 -7.49 5.85 24.31
CA ALA A 125 -6.30 5.51 23.55
C ALA A 125 -6.53 5.37 22.02
N MET A 126 -7.76 5.48 21.52
CA MET A 126 -8.06 5.31 20.09
C MET A 126 -7.47 6.43 19.22
N LEU A 127 -7.23 7.62 19.79
CA LEU A 127 -6.52 8.71 19.08
C LEU A 127 -5.07 8.34 18.73
N ARG A 128 -4.46 7.37 19.41
CA ARG A 128 -3.08 6.93 19.11
C ARG A 128 -2.94 6.20 17.78
N PHE A 129 -4.07 5.76 17.18
CA PHE A 129 -4.11 5.10 15.88
C PHE A 129 -4.21 6.08 14.70
N ASP A 130 -4.34 7.39 14.95
CA ASP A 130 -4.24 8.46 13.93
C ASP A 130 -2.78 8.74 13.49
N LYS A 131 -1.87 7.79 13.70
CA LYS A 131 -0.50 7.85 13.17
C LYS A 131 -0.49 7.38 11.72
N ASP A 132 0.35 8.02 10.92
CA ASP A 132 0.63 7.63 9.54
C ASP A 132 1.06 6.15 9.46
N PHE A 133 0.38 5.40 8.59
CA PHE A 133 0.73 4.03 8.26
C PHE A 133 1.62 4.03 7.01
N ASN A 134 2.91 3.73 7.19
CA ASN A 134 3.80 3.52 6.06
C ASN A 134 3.41 2.20 5.37
N GLY A 135 2.75 2.29 4.22
CA GLY A 135 2.15 1.17 3.47
C GLY A 135 3.13 0.14 2.91
N PHE A 136 3.91 -0.52 3.77
CA PHE A 136 4.71 -1.68 3.42
C PHE A 136 3.82 -2.90 3.17
N GLU A 137 4.26 -3.80 2.28
CA GLU A 137 3.62 -5.10 2.10
C GLU A 137 3.54 -5.84 3.43
N THR A 138 2.30 -6.01 3.91
CA THR A 138 2.01 -6.57 5.23
C THR A 138 1.03 -7.71 5.04
N ILE A 139 1.48 -8.93 5.34
CA ILE A 139 0.67 -10.15 5.26
C ILE A 139 0.52 -10.73 6.67
N GLY A 140 -0.70 -11.04 7.08
CA GLY A 140 -0.96 -11.63 8.39
C GLY A 140 -2.44 -11.90 8.66
N THR A 141 -2.72 -12.62 9.75
CA THR A 141 -4.09 -12.82 10.22
C THR A 141 -4.69 -11.54 10.78
N ALA A 142 -6.00 -11.50 11.01
CA ALA A 142 -6.66 -10.36 11.65
C ALA A 142 -6.01 -10.01 13.01
N TYR A 143 -5.57 -11.01 13.79
CA TYR A 143 -4.80 -10.77 15.01
C TYR A 143 -3.40 -10.19 14.73
N GLY A 144 -2.73 -10.63 13.66
CA GLY A 144 -1.46 -10.04 13.21
C GLY A 144 -1.59 -8.54 12.92
N MET A 145 -2.65 -8.13 12.22
CA MET A 145 -2.96 -6.72 11.96
C MET A 145 -3.22 -5.95 13.26
N MET A 146 -4.01 -6.52 14.18
CA MET A 146 -4.23 -5.94 15.52
C MET A 146 -2.92 -5.76 16.29
N ALA A 147 -2.04 -6.76 16.29
CA ALA A 147 -0.77 -6.74 17.00
C ALA A 147 0.22 -5.72 16.42
N LEU A 148 0.22 -5.55 15.10
CA LEU A 148 1.00 -4.52 14.41
C LEU A 148 0.52 -3.11 14.81
N CYS A 149 -0.78 -2.84 14.73
CA CYS A 149 -1.37 -1.57 15.16
C CYS A 149 -1.11 -1.30 16.65
N SER A 150 -1.32 -2.30 17.51
CA SER A 150 -1.03 -2.27 18.95
C SER A 150 0.42 -1.85 19.25
N THR A 151 1.38 -2.46 18.56
CA THR A 151 2.81 -2.23 18.77
C THR A 151 3.22 -0.83 18.30
N ALA A 152 2.76 -0.40 17.12
CA ALA A 152 3.08 0.93 16.58
C ALA A 152 2.41 2.07 17.36
N CYS A 153 1.19 1.85 17.87
CA CYS A 153 0.40 2.87 18.57
C CYS A 153 0.66 2.87 20.09
N GLY A 154 1.22 1.80 20.64
CA GLY A 154 1.51 1.65 22.07
C GLY A 154 0.24 1.47 22.90
N VAL A 155 -0.63 0.55 22.47
CA VAL A 155 -1.93 0.23 23.09
C VAL A 155 -2.05 -1.29 23.18
N GLU A 156 -2.19 -1.84 24.38
CA GLU A 156 -2.29 -3.29 24.59
C GLU A 156 -3.57 -3.88 23.99
N LEU A 157 -3.53 -5.14 23.55
CA LEU A 157 -4.71 -5.90 23.12
C LEU A 157 -5.45 -6.51 24.30
N ALA A 158 -6.78 -6.49 24.27
CA ALA A 158 -7.63 -7.11 25.28
C ALA A 158 -7.81 -8.63 25.08
N GLN A 159 -7.86 -9.07 23.82
CA GLN A 159 -8.10 -10.46 23.41
C GLN A 159 -6.80 -11.16 23.01
N SER A 160 -6.79 -12.47 23.20
CA SER A 160 -5.71 -13.37 22.76
C SER A 160 -5.85 -13.75 21.29
N GLN A 161 -4.74 -14.22 20.70
CA GLN A 161 -4.70 -14.71 19.31
C GLN A 161 -5.76 -15.78 19.03
N ALA A 162 -5.87 -16.78 19.91
CA ALA A 162 -6.82 -17.88 19.76
C ALA A 162 -8.30 -17.44 19.82
N GLU A 163 -8.62 -16.35 20.51
CA GLU A 163 -9.99 -15.81 20.57
C GLU A 163 -10.36 -15.08 19.28
N ILE A 164 -9.42 -14.39 18.65
CA ILE A 164 -9.63 -13.70 17.36
C ILE A 164 -9.63 -14.72 16.20
N GLU A 165 -8.70 -15.68 16.20
CA GLU A 165 -8.63 -16.72 15.15
C GLU A 165 -9.82 -17.69 15.18
N ALA A 166 -10.52 -17.81 16.32
CA ALA A 166 -11.78 -18.56 16.41
C ALA A 166 -13.00 -17.84 15.81
N LEU A 167 -12.87 -16.57 15.42
CA LEU A 167 -13.94 -15.82 14.74
C LEU A 167 -14.00 -16.18 13.25
N PRO A 168 -15.17 -16.04 12.60
CA PRO A 168 -15.26 -16.09 11.14
C PRO A 168 -14.26 -15.10 10.52
N ASN A 169 -13.50 -15.55 9.52
CA ASN A 169 -12.44 -14.80 8.85
C ASN A 169 -11.22 -14.44 9.74
N GLY A 170 -11.15 -14.89 10.99
CA GLY A 170 -10.09 -14.49 11.93
C GLY A 170 -8.73 -15.14 11.68
N ALA A 171 -8.73 -16.40 11.22
CA ALA A 171 -7.54 -17.17 10.85
C ALA A 171 -7.09 -16.98 9.40
N GLU A 172 -7.85 -16.25 8.58
CA GLU A 172 -7.53 -16.01 7.18
C GLU A 172 -6.32 -15.07 7.03
N LEU A 173 -5.50 -15.32 6.01
CA LEU A 173 -4.34 -14.49 5.71
C LEU A 173 -4.77 -13.28 4.87
N LEU A 174 -4.71 -12.10 5.49
CA LEU A 174 -5.04 -10.82 4.87
C LEU A 174 -3.75 -10.12 4.43
N SER A 175 -3.80 -9.47 3.27
CA SER A 175 -2.64 -8.80 2.67
C SER A 175 -2.94 -7.32 2.41
N ILE A 176 -2.01 -6.46 2.81
CA ILE A 176 -1.97 -5.03 2.50
C ILE A 176 -0.79 -4.80 1.55
N TYR A 177 -1.03 -4.10 0.44
CA TYR A 177 -0.03 -3.68 -0.53
C TYR A 177 0.10 -2.14 -0.56
N PRO A 178 1.23 -1.57 -1.01
CA PRO A 178 1.47 -0.12 -1.04
C PRO A 178 0.49 0.68 -1.92
N GLU A 179 -0.18 0.00 -2.85
CA GLU A 179 -1.17 0.58 -3.77
C GLU A 179 -2.55 0.82 -3.12
N ASN A 180 -2.76 0.30 -1.92
CA ASN A 180 -4.01 0.43 -1.19
C ASN A 180 -4.09 1.79 -0.47
N ASP A 181 -5.26 2.43 -0.55
CA ASP A 181 -5.57 3.71 0.10
C ASP A 181 -5.75 3.53 1.62
N ILE A 182 -4.63 3.43 2.34
CA ILE A 182 -4.56 3.27 3.80
C ILE A 182 -3.59 4.33 4.35
N GLU A 183 -4.12 5.42 4.90
CA GLU A 183 -3.32 6.53 5.43
C GLU A 183 -2.86 6.29 6.88
N THR A 184 -3.69 5.64 7.72
CA THR A 184 -3.44 5.51 9.17
C THR A 184 -3.62 4.10 9.71
N TYR A 185 -3.08 3.83 10.91
CA TYR A 185 -3.37 2.57 11.62
C TYR A 185 -4.85 2.42 12.01
N ARG A 186 -5.59 3.54 12.12
CA ARG A 186 -7.05 3.51 12.30
C ARG A 186 -7.74 2.90 11.08
N ASP A 187 -7.27 3.17 9.87
CA ASP A 187 -7.82 2.60 8.63
C ASP A 187 -7.54 1.09 8.54
N VAL A 188 -6.33 0.65 8.94
CA VAL A 188 -6.01 -0.78 9.07
C VAL A 188 -6.99 -1.49 10.02
N LEU A 189 -7.25 -0.89 11.20
CA LEU A 189 -8.25 -1.42 12.13
C LEU A 189 -9.67 -1.38 11.55
N TYR A 190 -10.03 -0.32 10.81
CA TYR A 190 -11.33 -0.18 10.18
C TYR A 190 -11.62 -1.32 9.20
N PHE A 191 -10.70 -1.56 8.26
CA PHE A 191 -10.82 -2.64 7.30
C PHE A 191 -10.77 -4.02 7.97
N THR A 192 -9.94 -4.21 9.00
CA THR A 192 -9.87 -5.48 9.76
C THR A 192 -11.18 -5.78 10.48
N ALA A 193 -11.81 -4.78 11.12
CA ALA A 193 -13.09 -4.95 11.79
C ALA A 193 -14.26 -5.19 10.83
N GLN A 194 -14.21 -4.66 9.60
CA GLN A 194 -15.16 -5.04 8.54
C GLN A 194 -15.03 -6.52 8.18
N VAL A 195 -13.81 -7.04 7.98
CA VAL A 195 -13.56 -8.45 7.64
C VAL A 195 -14.08 -9.39 8.73
N LEU A 196 -13.90 -9.03 10.00
CA LEU A 196 -14.42 -9.77 11.15
C LEU A 196 -15.92 -9.55 11.46
N GLY A 197 -16.60 -8.64 10.75
CA GLY A 197 -18.02 -8.35 10.94
C GLY A 197 -18.37 -7.65 12.26
N GLY A 198 -17.55 -6.70 12.72
CA GLY A 198 -17.77 -5.96 13.98
C GLY A 198 -17.17 -4.55 14.00
N PHE A 199 -16.76 -4.12 15.19
CA PHE A 199 -16.13 -2.81 15.44
C PHE A 199 -15.02 -2.92 16.50
N PHE A 200 -14.10 -1.94 16.52
CA PHE A 200 -13.08 -1.81 17.56
C PHE A 200 -13.45 -0.73 18.57
N CYS A 201 -13.12 -0.95 19.83
CA CYS A 201 -13.26 0.04 20.91
C CYS A 201 -12.10 -0.06 21.90
N ILE A 202 -11.83 1.00 22.66
CA ILE A 202 -10.95 0.90 23.83
C ILE A 202 -11.81 0.48 25.02
N ASN A 203 -11.42 -0.63 25.65
CA ASN A 203 -12.11 -1.15 26.82
C ASN A 203 -11.79 -0.32 28.07
N ARG A 204 -12.43 -0.65 29.19
CA ARG A 204 -12.32 0.13 30.43
C ARG A 204 -10.96 0.08 31.11
N GLU A 205 -10.10 -0.86 30.70
CA GLU A 205 -8.70 -0.99 31.12
C GLU A 205 -7.73 -0.21 30.22
N GLY A 206 -8.22 0.45 29.17
CA GLY A 206 -7.39 1.17 28.19
C GLY A 206 -6.80 0.27 27.08
N LYS A 207 -7.34 -0.93 26.89
CA LYS A 207 -6.88 -1.91 25.88
C LYS A 207 -7.78 -1.93 24.65
N LEU A 208 -7.23 -2.24 23.49
CA LEU A 208 -7.98 -2.41 22.24
C LEU A 208 -8.77 -3.73 22.27
N GLU A 209 -10.09 -3.63 22.09
CA GLU A 209 -11.03 -4.75 22.11
C GLU A 209 -11.87 -4.76 20.82
N PHE A 210 -11.95 -5.93 20.18
CA PHE A 210 -12.86 -6.19 19.07
C PHE A 210 -14.21 -6.73 19.57
N ARG A 211 -15.32 -6.13 19.12
CA ARG A 211 -16.68 -6.56 19.47
C ARG A 211 -17.51 -6.82 18.22
N GLN A 212 -18.24 -7.94 18.21
CA GLN A 212 -19.26 -8.26 17.20
C GLN A 212 -20.66 -7.87 17.70
N TYR A 213 -21.55 -7.55 16.76
CA TYR A 213 -22.98 -7.38 17.05
C TYR A 213 -23.62 -8.74 17.42
N GLY A 214 -24.30 -8.78 18.58
CA GLY A 214 -24.90 -9.99 19.14
C GLY A 214 -26.43 -9.99 19.13
N ASN A 215 -27.03 -11.12 19.50
CA ASN A 215 -28.48 -11.28 19.64
C ASN A 215 -28.88 -11.85 21.03
N VAL A 216 -28.00 -11.72 22.03
CA VAL A 216 -28.20 -12.23 23.40
C VAL A 216 -28.40 -11.04 24.34
N PRO A 217 -29.62 -10.79 24.84
CA PRO A 217 -29.88 -9.68 25.75
C PRO A 217 -29.12 -9.82 27.08
N VAL A 218 -28.43 -8.76 27.50
CA VAL A 218 -27.73 -8.69 28.80
C VAL A 218 -28.56 -8.04 29.90
N LEU A 219 -29.54 -7.20 29.56
CA LEU A 219 -30.39 -6.51 30.55
C LEU A 219 -31.76 -6.14 29.97
N GLU A 220 -32.80 -6.24 30.81
CA GLU A 220 -34.15 -5.72 30.54
C GLU A 220 -34.33 -4.34 31.21
N ILE A 221 -34.71 -3.31 30.44
CA ILE A 221 -34.97 -1.96 30.96
C ILE A 221 -36.49 -1.72 31.10
N LEU A 222 -36.95 -1.81 32.35
CA LEU A 222 -38.33 -1.58 32.76
C LEU A 222 -38.75 -0.09 32.62
N GLN A 223 -40.02 0.16 32.33
CA GLN A 223 -40.60 1.52 32.21
C GLN A 223 -40.26 2.45 33.40
N LYS A 224 -40.25 1.94 34.63
CA LYS A 224 -39.94 2.71 35.86
C LYS A 224 -38.51 3.29 35.91
N HIS A 225 -37.58 2.79 35.09
CA HIS A 225 -36.18 3.24 35.03
C HIS A 225 -35.93 4.28 33.91
N ARG A 226 -36.95 4.61 33.11
CA ARG A 226 -36.87 5.47 31.93
C ARG A 226 -37.48 6.85 32.23
N PHE A 227 -36.72 7.92 31.97
CA PHE A 227 -37.21 9.29 32.06
C PHE A 227 -37.85 9.77 30.77
N SER A 228 -37.28 9.35 29.64
CA SER A 228 -37.75 9.60 28.28
C SER A 228 -37.39 8.38 27.43
N SER A 229 -38.21 8.07 26.42
CA SER A 229 -37.87 7.09 25.39
C SER A 229 -38.55 7.46 24.08
N SER A 230 -37.86 7.20 22.98
CA SER A 230 -38.39 7.14 21.61
C SER A 230 -38.01 5.79 21.03
N PHE A 231 -38.96 5.10 20.40
CA PHE A 231 -38.75 3.85 19.68
C PHE A 231 -39.27 4.02 18.25
N SER A 232 -38.61 3.38 17.30
CA SER A 232 -39.04 3.40 15.90
C SER A 232 -40.05 2.30 15.60
N ASP A 233 -41.04 2.58 14.75
CA ASP A 233 -42.03 1.59 14.26
C ASP A 233 -41.47 0.58 13.24
N PHE A 234 -40.14 0.47 13.13
CA PHE A 234 -39.46 -0.43 12.20
C PHE A 234 -38.26 -1.09 12.85
N VAL A 235 -37.94 -2.29 12.35
CA VAL A 235 -36.76 -3.07 12.76
C VAL A 235 -35.68 -2.94 11.69
N THR A 236 -34.44 -2.72 12.13
CA THR A 236 -33.25 -2.69 11.28
C THR A 236 -32.67 -4.10 11.21
N ARG A 237 -32.60 -4.65 9.99
CA ARG A 237 -32.03 -5.97 9.68
C ARG A 237 -31.33 -5.93 8.34
N TYR A 238 -30.27 -6.72 8.18
CA TYR A 238 -29.48 -6.83 6.96
C TYR A 238 -29.66 -8.21 6.33
N THR A 239 -29.95 -8.25 5.03
CA THR A 239 -30.17 -9.48 4.24
C THR A 239 -29.15 -9.64 3.12
N ALA A 240 -28.35 -8.62 2.86
CA ALA A 240 -27.30 -8.64 1.85
C ALA A 240 -26.07 -7.83 2.26
N VAL A 241 -24.94 -8.18 1.68
CA VAL A 241 -23.66 -7.47 1.72
C VAL A 241 -23.27 -7.13 0.28
N SER A 242 -22.77 -5.92 0.07
CA SER A 242 -22.11 -5.53 -1.17
C SER A 242 -20.69 -5.07 -0.87
N SER A 243 -19.75 -5.53 -1.68
CA SER A 243 -18.34 -5.17 -1.62
C SER A 243 -17.87 -4.82 -3.03
N THR A 244 -17.11 -3.73 -3.17
CA THR A 244 -16.51 -3.36 -4.44
C THR A 244 -15.16 -4.06 -4.57
N ASN A 245 -15.02 -4.81 -5.66
CA ASN A 245 -13.76 -5.43 -6.07
C ASN A 245 -12.95 -4.43 -6.89
N LEU A 246 -11.75 -4.10 -6.43
CA LEU A 246 -10.85 -3.10 -7.01
C LEU A 246 -10.29 -3.56 -8.37
N ARG A 247 -10.07 -4.87 -8.55
CA ARG A 247 -9.52 -5.45 -9.78
C ARG A 247 -10.54 -5.38 -10.93
N THR A 248 -11.77 -5.82 -10.65
CA THR A 248 -12.86 -5.83 -11.64
C THR A 248 -13.60 -4.49 -11.73
N GLN A 249 -13.45 -3.62 -10.73
CA GLN A 249 -14.23 -2.38 -10.53
C GLN A 249 -15.75 -2.64 -10.48
N MET A 250 -16.15 -3.84 -10.08
CA MET A 250 -17.55 -4.23 -9.94
C MET A 250 -17.96 -4.33 -8.46
N ALA A 251 -19.17 -3.86 -8.16
CA ALA A 251 -19.81 -4.11 -6.88
C ALA A 251 -20.44 -5.51 -6.91
N GLU A 252 -19.82 -6.44 -6.20
CA GLU A 252 -20.36 -7.77 -5.97
C GLU A 252 -21.48 -7.69 -4.92
N TYR A 253 -22.42 -8.62 -5.00
CA TYR A 253 -23.65 -8.60 -4.21
C TYR A 253 -23.99 -10.00 -3.71
N TYR A 254 -23.89 -10.20 -2.40
CA TYR A 254 -24.14 -11.46 -1.74
C TYR A 254 -25.36 -11.30 -0.83
N ALA A 255 -26.41 -12.10 -1.07
CA ALA A 255 -27.67 -12.03 -0.33
C ALA A 255 -28.10 -13.40 0.21
N LEU A 256 -28.98 -13.37 1.21
CA LEU A 256 -29.74 -14.54 1.68
C LEU A 256 -30.82 -14.95 0.66
N GLU A 257 -31.36 -16.16 0.79
CA GLU A 257 -32.47 -16.65 -0.05
C GLU A 257 -33.70 -15.73 -0.05
N THR A 258 -33.94 -15.02 1.06
CA THR A 258 -34.98 -14.02 1.21
C THR A 258 -34.32 -12.66 1.44
N ASP A 259 -34.29 -11.83 0.40
CA ASP A 259 -33.76 -10.47 0.45
C ASP A 259 -34.87 -9.44 0.71
N ASP A 260 -35.21 -9.24 1.99
CA ASP A 260 -36.30 -8.36 2.44
C ASP A 260 -35.86 -7.35 3.52
N GLY A 261 -34.55 -7.15 3.68
CA GLY A 261 -33.91 -6.23 4.61
C GLY A 261 -33.09 -5.12 3.93
N LEU A 262 -32.01 -4.69 4.60
CA LEU A 262 -31.02 -3.75 4.10
C LEU A 262 -29.83 -4.48 3.47
N THR A 263 -29.15 -3.79 2.56
CA THR A 263 -27.81 -4.17 2.07
C THR A 263 -26.74 -3.39 2.84
N MET A 264 -25.82 -4.08 3.50
CA MET A 264 -24.62 -3.46 4.05
C MET A 264 -23.64 -3.17 2.90
N ASN A 265 -23.11 -1.95 2.82
CA ASN A 265 -22.10 -1.59 1.83
C ASN A 265 -20.73 -1.51 2.51
N LEU A 266 -19.82 -2.41 2.15
CA LEU A 266 -18.44 -2.43 2.65
C LEU A 266 -17.52 -1.48 1.87
N GLY A 267 -17.98 -0.96 0.72
CA GLY A 267 -17.16 -0.15 -0.17
C GLY A 267 -15.99 -0.93 -0.77
N VAL A 268 -14.88 -0.24 -1.03
CA VAL A 268 -13.59 -0.84 -1.37
C VAL A 268 -12.85 -1.11 -0.06
N ASN A 269 -12.80 -2.37 0.36
CA ASN A 269 -11.98 -2.80 1.49
C ASN A 269 -10.70 -3.47 0.95
N PRO A 270 -9.50 -2.91 1.15
CA PRO A 270 -8.22 -3.48 0.70
C PRO A 270 -7.99 -4.95 1.05
N LEU A 271 -8.38 -5.36 2.26
CA LEU A 271 -8.15 -6.71 2.78
C LEU A 271 -9.04 -7.77 2.10
N LEU A 272 -10.11 -7.36 1.42
CA LEU A 272 -10.99 -8.25 0.65
C LEU A 272 -10.57 -8.36 -0.83
N GLN A 273 -9.54 -7.65 -1.31
CA GLN A 273 -9.23 -7.56 -2.75
C GLN A 273 -8.38 -8.70 -3.30
N PHE A 274 -7.73 -9.46 -2.42
CA PHE A 274 -6.74 -10.48 -2.79
C PHE A 274 -7.20 -11.85 -2.31
N GLY A 275 -7.03 -12.86 -3.17
CA GLY A 275 -7.56 -14.22 -2.98
C GLY A 275 -8.23 -14.75 -4.24
N LEU A 276 -8.71 -15.99 -4.17
CA LEU A 276 -9.59 -16.58 -5.18
C LEU A 276 -11.00 -15.98 -5.05
N GLU A 277 -11.78 -16.00 -6.14
CA GLU A 277 -13.17 -15.54 -6.15
C GLU A 277 -14.02 -16.29 -5.10
N GLU A 278 -13.79 -17.60 -4.96
CA GLU A 278 -14.44 -18.46 -3.95
C GLU A 278 -14.11 -18.02 -2.51
N THR A 279 -12.84 -17.74 -2.21
CA THR A 279 -12.41 -17.25 -0.88
C THR A 279 -13.04 -15.89 -0.57
N ARG A 280 -13.09 -14.99 -1.55
CA ARG A 280 -13.69 -13.66 -1.39
C ARG A 280 -15.21 -13.74 -1.17
N GLU A 281 -15.89 -14.65 -1.88
CA GLU A 281 -17.30 -14.97 -1.63
C GLU A 281 -17.50 -15.53 -0.22
N GLU A 282 -16.67 -16.46 0.24
CA GLU A 282 -16.73 -17.02 1.60
C GLU A 282 -16.54 -15.94 2.67
N LEU A 283 -15.52 -15.09 2.55
CA LEU A 283 -15.30 -13.94 3.43
C LEU A 283 -16.55 -13.04 3.51
N CYS A 284 -17.16 -12.70 2.37
CA CYS A 284 -18.37 -11.88 2.30
C CYS A 284 -19.61 -12.58 2.89
N ARG A 285 -19.76 -13.90 2.70
CA ARG A 285 -20.83 -14.71 3.29
C ARG A 285 -20.69 -14.86 4.80
N ASN A 286 -19.47 -14.92 5.32
CA ASN A 286 -19.18 -14.93 6.75
C ASN A 286 -19.54 -13.57 7.39
N ILE A 287 -19.22 -12.45 6.74
CA ILE A 287 -19.65 -11.11 7.16
C ILE A 287 -21.18 -10.98 7.14
N LEU A 288 -21.84 -11.45 6.07
CA LEU A 288 -23.31 -11.48 5.99
C LEU A 288 -23.91 -12.33 7.13
N THR A 289 -23.33 -13.48 7.44
CA THR A 289 -23.75 -14.35 8.54
C THR A 289 -23.65 -13.65 9.89
N ALA A 290 -22.57 -12.91 10.16
CA ALA A 290 -22.45 -12.07 11.35
C ALA A 290 -23.55 -10.99 11.40
N LEU A 291 -23.82 -10.32 10.27
CA LEU A 291 -24.87 -9.30 10.16
C LEU A 291 -26.30 -9.82 10.36
N THR A 292 -26.59 -11.10 10.10
CA THR A 292 -27.94 -11.66 10.36
C THR A 292 -28.36 -11.59 11.85
N LYS A 293 -27.39 -11.44 12.77
CA LYS A 293 -27.66 -11.23 14.20
C LYS A 293 -28.23 -9.83 14.50
N VAL A 294 -28.04 -8.87 13.58
CA VAL A 294 -28.57 -7.50 13.67
C VAL A 294 -30.06 -7.53 13.34
N ASN A 295 -30.87 -7.53 14.38
CA ASN A 295 -32.33 -7.43 14.30
C ASN A 295 -32.81 -6.49 15.42
N TYR A 296 -32.57 -5.19 15.23
CA TYR A 296 -32.69 -4.19 16.30
C TYR A 296 -33.74 -3.12 15.99
N VAL A 297 -34.52 -2.72 16.99
CA VAL A 297 -35.37 -1.53 16.93
C VAL A 297 -34.54 -0.29 17.28
N PRO A 298 -34.41 0.71 16.38
CA PRO A 298 -33.72 1.96 16.72
C PRO A 298 -34.47 2.72 17.81
N PHE A 299 -33.73 3.22 18.80
CA PHE A 299 -34.27 3.88 19.98
C PHE A 299 -33.35 5.01 20.48
N ASP A 300 -33.93 5.92 21.26
CA ASP A 300 -33.23 6.92 22.05
C ASP A 300 -33.90 7.00 23.43
N SER A 301 -33.16 6.85 24.54
CA SER A 301 -33.75 6.85 25.88
C SER A 301 -32.82 7.40 26.95
N ASP A 302 -33.33 8.36 27.75
CA ASP A 302 -32.72 8.74 29.02
C ASP A 302 -33.20 7.80 30.13
N THR A 303 -32.26 7.27 30.90
CA THR A 303 -32.53 6.37 32.02
C THR A 303 -31.86 6.85 33.30
N ILE A 304 -32.20 6.24 34.44
CA ILE A 304 -31.41 6.34 35.68
C ILE A 304 -29.99 5.75 35.47
N GLY A 305 -29.80 4.98 34.39
CA GLY A 305 -28.52 4.43 33.97
C GLY A 305 -28.13 3.15 34.68
N ASN A 306 -27.30 2.36 34.03
CA ASN A 306 -26.50 1.31 34.64
C ASN A 306 -25.06 1.48 34.13
N PRO A 307 -24.12 1.97 34.96
CA PRO A 307 -22.74 2.18 34.56
C PRO A 307 -21.99 0.92 34.10
N ALA A 308 -22.52 -0.29 34.32
CA ALA A 308 -21.95 -1.53 33.77
C ALA A 308 -22.24 -1.73 32.26
N LEU A 309 -23.24 -1.03 31.69
CA LEU A 309 -23.56 -1.10 30.26
C LEU A 309 -22.48 -0.45 29.40
N ASP A 310 -22.25 -1.03 28.23
CA ASP A 310 -21.16 -0.66 27.31
C ASP A 310 -21.58 -0.79 25.83
N LEU A 311 -20.75 -0.33 24.89
CA LEU A 311 -21.01 -0.44 23.45
C LEU A 311 -21.15 -1.90 23.01
N GLY A 312 -22.14 -2.18 22.16
CA GLY A 312 -22.46 -3.53 21.69
C GLY A 312 -23.42 -4.32 22.60
N ASP A 313 -23.72 -3.84 23.80
CA ASP A 313 -24.66 -4.53 24.70
C ASP A 313 -26.08 -4.56 24.11
N VAL A 314 -26.68 -5.75 24.12
CA VAL A 314 -28.05 -5.97 23.64
C VAL A 314 -29.03 -5.83 24.80
N LEU A 315 -30.05 -5.00 24.61
CA LEU A 315 -31.07 -4.67 25.60
C LEU A 315 -32.47 -5.04 25.10
N THR A 316 -33.31 -5.49 26.01
CA THR A 316 -34.76 -5.56 25.83
C THR A 316 -35.46 -4.48 26.65
N PHE A 317 -36.60 -3.99 26.17
CA PHE A 317 -37.37 -2.93 26.84
C PHE A 317 -38.79 -3.41 27.09
N SER A 318 -39.30 -3.22 28.31
CA SER A 318 -40.67 -3.63 28.64
C SER A 318 -41.51 -2.54 29.30
N GLY A 319 -42.81 -2.61 29.03
CA GLY A 319 -43.83 -1.66 29.48
C GLY A 319 -43.93 -0.39 28.62
N GLY A 320 -45.07 0.28 28.72
CA GLY A 320 -45.36 1.50 27.96
C GLY A 320 -45.46 1.24 26.46
N GLN A 321 -44.68 1.98 25.68
CA GLN A 321 -44.63 1.90 24.21
C GLN A 321 -43.61 0.88 23.68
N ALA A 322 -42.87 0.18 24.56
CA ALA A 322 -41.87 -0.79 24.14
C ALA A 322 -42.46 -2.21 24.08
N ASP A 323 -42.20 -2.91 22.97
CA ASP A 323 -42.49 -4.34 22.83
C ASP A 323 -41.38 -5.16 23.49
N SER A 324 -41.76 -5.96 24.50
CA SER A 324 -40.86 -6.81 25.29
C SER A 324 -40.17 -7.92 24.49
N GLN A 325 -40.62 -8.21 23.26
CA GLN A 325 -39.97 -9.18 22.38
C GLN A 325 -38.90 -8.56 21.47
N GLN A 326 -38.83 -7.23 21.38
CA GLN A 326 -37.86 -6.57 20.50
C GLN A 326 -36.50 -6.37 21.19
N MET A 327 -35.45 -6.62 20.43
CA MET A 327 -34.07 -6.39 20.85
C MET A 327 -33.58 -5.04 20.32
N THR A 328 -32.61 -4.48 21.02
CA THR A 328 -31.94 -3.23 20.67
C THR A 328 -30.47 -3.35 21.06
N CYS A 329 -29.56 -2.60 20.42
CA CYS A 329 -28.14 -2.62 20.74
C CYS A 329 -27.65 -1.21 21.11
N ILE A 330 -26.77 -1.10 22.10
CA ILE A 330 -26.17 0.20 22.46
C ILE A 330 -25.11 0.54 21.41
N THR A 331 -25.49 1.36 20.43
CA THR A 331 -24.58 1.91 19.41
C THR A 331 -23.93 3.22 19.85
N SER A 332 -24.53 3.92 20.81
CA SER A 332 -23.89 5.00 21.55
C SER A 332 -24.49 5.19 22.94
N PHE A 333 -23.68 5.72 23.85
CA PHE A 333 -24.12 6.13 25.18
C PHE A 333 -23.46 7.43 25.64
N THR A 334 -24.16 8.16 26.50
CA THR A 334 -23.60 9.27 27.27
C THR A 334 -23.97 9.10 28.74
N CYS A 335 -22.98 8.89 29.60
CA CYS A 335 -23.14 8.78 31.05
C CYS A 335 -22.73 10.10 31.71
N LYS A 336 -23.66 10.83 32.34
CA LYS A 336 -23.35 12.07 33.06
C LYS A 336 -22.97 11.77 34.52
N ILE A 337 -21.86 12.34 34.98
CA ILE A 337 -21.37 12.23 36.36
C ILE A 337 -22.39 12.91 37.30
N GLY A 338 -23.01 12.12 38.17
CA GLY A 338 -24.10 12.59 39.05
C GLY A 338 -25.42 12.88 38.31
N GLY A 339 -25.58 12.40 37.08
CA GLY A 339 -26.73 12.71 36.21
C GLY A 339 -27.47 11.49 35.68
N ARG A 340 -28.00 11.62 34.46
CA ARG A 340 -28.69 10.57 33.70
C ARG A 340 -27.71 9.85 32.77
N GLN A 341 -28.09 8.64 32.33
CA GLN A 341 -27.44 7.97 31.20
C GLN A 341 -28.40 7.96 30.01
N SER A 342 -27.96 8.54 28.90
CA SER A 342 -28.64 8.47 27.61
C SER A 342 -28.08 7.29 26.83
N LEU A 343 -28.95 6.47 26.24
CA LEU A 343 -28.61 5.28 25.44
C LEU A 343 -29.30 5.38 24.09
N LYS A 344 -28.61 4.98 23.01
CA LYS A 344 -29.18 4.98 21.65
C LYS A 344 -28.83 3.72 20.87
N CYS A 345 -29.76 3.31 20.01
CA CYS A 345 -29.55 2.39 18.90
C CYS A 345 -29.90 3.13 17.60
N VAL A 346 -28.95 3.24 16.67
CA VAL A 346 -29.20 3.77 15.33
C VAL A 346 -29.73 2.66 14.39
N GLY A 347 -30.25 3.05 13.23
CA GLY A 347 -30.66 2.11 12.19
C GLY A 347 -31.63 2.71 11.16
N LYS A 348 -31.70 2.08 9.98
CA LYS A 348 -32.51 2.54 8.84
C LYS A 348 -33.70 1.64 8.58
N ASN A 349 -34.77 2.21 8.02
CA ASN A 349 -35.96 1.48 7.65
C ASN A 349 -35.76 0.74 6.31
N PRO A 350 -35.86 -0.61 6.26
CA PRO A 350 -35.70 -1.38 5.02
C PRO A 350 -36.59 -0.88 3.87
N ARG A 351 -37.84 -0.48 4.18
CA ARG A 351 -38.82 -0.02 3.18
C ARG A 351 -38.43 1.29 2.51
N LEU A 352 -37.70 2.17 3.21
CA LEU A 352 -37.24 3.44 2.65
C LEU A 352 -35.95 3.26 1.83
N SER A 353 -35.09 2.30 2.21
CA SER A 353 -33.85 2.00 1.48
C SER A 353 -34.10 1.31 0.12
N GLN A 354 -35.16 0.50 0.03
CA GLN A 354 -35.58 -0.08 -1.26
C GLN A 354 -36.06 0.98 -2.27
N ALA A 355 -36.52 2.14 -1.80
CA ALA A 355 -36.90 3.28 -2.63
C ALA A 355 -35.66 4.09 -3.10
N LYS A 356 -34.65 3.42 -3.69
CA LYS A 356 -33.42 4.05 -4.18
C LYS A 356 -33.74 5.21 -5.12
N SER A 357 -33.29 6.41 -4.74
CA SER A 357 -33.37 7.59 -5.59
C SER A 357 -32.54 7.37 -6.86
N LYS A 358 -32.95 8.00 -7.97
CA LYS A 358 -32.14 7.99 -9.21
C LYS A 358 -30.74 8.56 -8.98
N ASN A 359 -30.55 9.42 -7.99
CA ASN A 359 -29.25 10.02 -7.67
C ASN A 359 -28.19 8.98 -7.28
N ASP A 360 -28.51 7.98 -6.46
CA ASP A 360 -27.48 7.03 -5.98
C ASP A 360 -26.95 6.17 -7.14
N LYS A 361 -27.84 5.77 -8.06
CA LYS A 361 -27.44 5.10 -9.31
C LYS A 361 -26.62 6.01 -10.23
N ASN A 362 -26.93 7.31 -10.26
CA ASN A 362 -26.19 8.29 -11.05
C ASN A 362 -24.79 8.57 -10.46
N ILE A 363 -24.59 8.49 -9.13
CA ILE A 363 -23.29 8.68 -8.49
C ILE A 363 -22.33 7.54 -8.86
N SER A 364 -22.76 6.28 -8.81
CA SER A 364 -21.95 5.16 -9.34
C SER A 364 -21.67 5.31 -10.84
N GLY A 365 -22.66 5.77 -11.62
CA GLY A 365 -22.45 6.06 -13.06
C GLY A 365 -21.42 7.18 -13.31
N LEU A 366 -21.41 8.22 -12.48
CA LEU A 366 -20.48 9.34 -12.57
C LEU A 366 -19.06 8.97 -12.11
N LEU A 367 -18.90 8.16 -11.06
CA LEU A 367 -17.57 7.64 -10.69
C LEU A 367 -16.96 6.85 -11.85
N ASN A 368 -17.71 5.92 -12.45
CA ASN A 368 -17.23 5.13 -13.59
C ASN A 368 -16.87 6.00 -14.80
N GLN A 369 -17.57 7.13 -15.02
CA GLN A 369 -17.22 8.09 -16.07
C GLN A 369 -15.99 8.95 -15.76
N ILE A 370 -15.72 9.24 -14.47
CA ILE A 370 -14.52 9.97 -14.05
C ILE A 370 -13.27 9.07 -14.15
N GLU A 371 -13.39 7.78 -13.83
CA GLU A 371 -12.26 6.84 -13.90
C GLU A 371 -11.84 6.49 -15.33
N ALA A 372 -12.77 6.50 -16.29
CA ALA A 372 -12.47 6.34 -17.73
C ALA A 372 -11.51 7.41 -18.29
N GLY A 373 -11.26 8.50 -17.56
CA GLY A 373 -10.28 9.54 -17.92
C GLY A 373 -8.89 9.39 -17.30
N LYS A 374 -8.66 8.41 -16.40
CA LYS A 374 -7.38 8.26 -15.70
C LYS A 374 -6.27 7.76 -16.65
N ILE A 375 -5.10 8.39 -16.56
CA ILE A 375 -3.87 7.98 -17.24
C ILE A 375 -3.10 7.08 -16.26
N GLY A 376 -2.86 5.82 -16.64
CA GLY A 376 -1.93 4.94 -15.93
C GLY A 376 -0.50 5.20 -16.40
N ILE A 377 0.45 5.12 -15.48
CA ILE A 377 1.88 5.30 -15.75
C ILE A 377 2.62 4.08 -15.19
N HIS A 378 3.22 3.30 -16.07
CA HIS A 378 4.11 2.19 -15.70
C HIS A 378 5.55 2.72 -15.78
N THR A 379 6.37 2.44 -14.77
CA THR A 379 7.78 2.87 -14.75
C THR A 379 8.71 1.67 -14.64
N PHE A 380 9.86 1.78 -15.29
CA PHE A 380 10.94 0.81 -15.27
C PHE A 380 12.23 1.52 -14.86
N THR A 381 13.03 0.86 -14.04
CA THR A 381 14.37 1.30 -13.65
C THR A 381 15.27 0.08 -13.60
N ASN A 382 16.48 0.16 -14.17
CA ASN A 382 17.36 -1.01 -14.26
C ASN A 382 18.00 -1.39 -12.92
N ALA A 383 17.87 -2.66 -12.55
CA ALA A 383 18.44 -3.22 -11.31
C ALA A 383 19.90 -3.70 -11.45
N SER A 384 20.40 -3.87 -12.69
CA SER A 384 21.76 -4.34 -12.99
C SER A 384 22.48 -3.38 -13.95
N ALA A 385 23.81 -3.39 -13.90
CA ALA A 385 24.65 -2.65 -14.82
C ALA A 385 24.83 -3.44 -16.13
N TYR A 386 24.74 -2.75 -17.27
CA TYR A 386 24.89 -3.36 -18.59
C TYR A 386 26.18 -2.89 -19.27
N THR A 387 26.83 -3.79 -20.01
CA THR A 387 27.93 -3.45 -20.94
C THR A 387 27.44 -3.66 -22.36
N ILE A 388 27.51 -2.61 -23.17
CA ILE A 388 27.02 -2.57 -24.55
C ILE A 388 28.22 -2.56 -25.50
N GLY A 389 28.22 -3.48 -26.47
CA GLY A 389 29.22 -3.57 -27.52
C GLY A 389 28.56 -3.74 -28.89
N GLU A 390 29.20 -4.48 -29.79
CA GLU A 390 28.70 -4.72 -31.16
C GLU A 390 27.46 -5.64 -31.22
N THR A 391 27.11 -6.32 -30.11
CA THR A 391 25.92 -7.18 -29.99
C THR A 391 24.72 -6.42 -29.42
N ASN A 392 23.52 -6.69 -29.93
CA ASN A 392 22.27 -6.18 -29.36
C ASN A 392 22.10 -6.63 -27.90
N VAL A 393 21.96 -5.67 -26.98
CA VAL A 393 21.65 -5.90 -25.56
C VAL A 393 20.29 -5.31 -25.25
N ARG A 394 19.38 -6.11 -24.66
CA ARG A 394 18.10 -5.62 -24.13
C ARG A 394 18.35 -4.80 -22.86
N ILE A 395 17.94 -3.53 -22.87
CA ILE A 395 18.18 -2.59 -21.76
C ILE A 395 16.91 -2.19 -21.00
N ILE A 396 15.75 -2.29 -21.66
CA ILE A 396 14.43 -1.93 -21.11
C ILE A 396 13.47 -3.04 -21.55
N SER A 397 12.67 -3.52 -20.61
CA SER A 397 11.48 -4.34 -20.83
C SER A 397 10.37 -3.76 -19.96
N ILE A 398 9.27 -3.31 -20.57
CA ILE A 398 8.10 -2.82 -19.85
C ILE A 398 6.89 -3.65 -20.24
N GLU A 399 6.28 -4.26 -19.23
CA GLU A 399 5.02 -4.97 -19.36
C GLU A 399 3.86 -4.03 -18.98
N PHE A 400 2.81 -4.01 -19.80
CA PHE A 400 1.64 -3.17 -19.55
C PHE A 400 0.37 -3.77 -20.16
N ALA A 401 -0.78 -3.56 -19.51
CA ALA A 401 -2.07 -4.02 -20.00
C ALA A 401 -3.05 -2.84 -20.17
N SER A 402 -3.86 -2.86 -21.22
CA SER A 402 -4.97 -1.91 -21.43
C SER A 402 -6.30 -2.65 -21.44
N LYS A 403 -7.36 -2.06 -20.86
CA LYS A 403 -8.72 -2.64 -20.91
C LYS A 403 -9.41 -2.40 -22.27
N GLU A 404 -9.03 -1.33 -22.97
CA GLU A 404 -9.60 -0.91 -24.27
C GLU A 404 -8.49 -0.68 -25.31
N GLU A 405 -8.84 -0.70 -26.60
CA GLU A 405 -7.91 -0.35 -27.68
C GLU A 405 -7.54 1.12 -27.56
N ASN A 406 -6.26 1.41 -27.31
CA ASN A 406 -5.83 2.75 -26.94
C ASN A 406 -4.41 3.09 -27.43
N HIS A 407 -4.05 4.36 -27.30
CA HIS A 407 -2.72 4.89 -27.55
C HIS A 407 -1.93 4.99 -26.24
N ALA A 408 -0.68 4.53 -26.27
CA ALA A 408 0.27 4.70 -25.18
C ALA A 408 1.50 5.47 -25.66
N GLN A 409 2.18 6.15 -24.74
CA GLN A 409 3.39 6.91 -25.02
C GLN A 409 4.54 6.35 -24.19
N PHE A 410 5.59 5.89 -24.87
CA PHE A 410 6.84 5.46 -24.24
C PHE A 410 7.82 6.64 -24.17
N PHE A 411 8.41 6.81 -22.99
CA PHE A 411 9.52 7.72 -22.72
C PHE A 411 10.66 6.92 -22.08
N GLY A 412 11.89 7.06 -22.56
CA GLY A 412 13.07 6.44 -21.97
C GLY A 412 14.22 7.44 -21.83
N GLN A 413 14.97 7.34 -20.74
CA GLN A 413 16.23 8.05 -20.53
C GLN A 413 17.29 7.05 -20.09
N VAL A 414 18.38 6.97 -20.83
CA VAL A 414 19.48 6.05 -20.58
C VAL A 414 20.78 6.84 -20.52
N VAL A 415 21.45 6.82 -19.38
CA VAL A 415 22.79 7.40 -19.24
C VAL A 415 23.82 6.33 -19.62
N VAL A 416 24.59 6.59 -20.67
CA VAL A 416 25.61 5.68 -21.20
C VAL A 416 26.98 6.33 -21.04
N ASP A 417 27.90 5.67 -20.33
CA ASP A 417 29.32 6.06 -20.29
C ASP A 417 30.05 5.35 -21.42
N VAL A 418 30.51 6.13 -22.41
CA VAL A 418 31.00 5.64 -23.70
C VAL A 418 32.53 5.73 -23.77
N ALA A 419 33.18 4.67 -24.25
CA ALA A 419 34.59 4.67 -24.64
C ALA A 419 34.67 4.44 -26.16
N ALA A 420 35.01 5.48 -26.92
CA ALA A 420 35.15 5.39 -28.38
C ALA A 420 36.53 4.86 -28.79
N ALA A 421 36.61 4.13 -29.90
CA ALA A 421 37.88 3.59 -30.40
C ALA A 421 38.81 4.72 -30.89
N GLN A 422 39.99 4.84 -30.28
CA GLN A 422 40.96 5.89 -30.61
C GLN A 422 41.52 5.74 -32.02
N ASN A 423 41.46 6.82 -32.80
CA ASN A 423 41.97 6.85 -34.18
C ASN A 423 43.33 7.54 -34.25
N THR A 424 44.35 6.82 -34.71
CA THR A 424 45.69 7.38 -34.94
C THR A 424 45.74 8.05 -36.32
N ARG A 425 46.03 9.34 -36.36
CA ARG A 425 46.27 10.08 -37.61
C ARG A 425 47.73 10.46 -37.75
N SER A 426 48.24 10.42 -38.98
CA SER A 426 49.58 10.86 -39.33
C SER A 426 49.54 11.96 -40.40
N ALA A 427 50.31 13.02 -40.19
CA ALA A 427 50.54 14.05 -41.18
C ALA A 427 52.02 14.44 -41.22
N ASN A 428 52.51 14.87 -42.38
CA ASN A 428 53.89 15.30 -42.54
C ASN A 428 54.01 16.81 -42.33
N ALA A 429 54.76 17.22 -41.31
CA ALA A 429 55.15 18.61 -41.12
C ALA A 429 56.39 18.92 -41.98
N ALA A 430 56.25 19.85 -42.93
CA ALA A 430 57.34 20.29 -43.78
C ALA A 430 57.99 21.58 -43.23
N GLY A 431 59.32 21.62 -43.20
CA GLY A 431 60.09 22.81 -42.84
C GLY A 431 61.45 22.83 -43.52
N THR A 432 61.83 23.99 -44.06
CA THR A 432 63.06 24.16 -44.83
C THR A 432 64.21 24.66 -43.94
N ILE A 433 65.34 23.95 -43.93
CA ILE A 433 66.56 24.35 -43.22
C ILE A 433 67.58 24.84 -44.24
N VAL A 434 68.12 26.05 -44.05
CA VAL A 434 69.14 26.64 -44.93
C VAL A 434 70.53 26.48 -44.31
N VAL A 435 71.47 25.92 -45.06
CA VAL A 435 72.88 25.76 -44.63
C VAL A 435 73.80 26.47 -45.64
N PRO A 436 74.46 27.58 -45.27
CA PRO A 436 75.36 28.31 -46.17
C PRO A 436 76.76 27.67 -46.22
N PHE A 437 77.31 27.54 -47.43
CA PHE A 437 78.68 27.07 -47.68
C PHE A 437 79.51 28.15 -48.42
N PRO A 438 80.73 28.49 -47.95
CA PRO A 438 81.66 29.32 -48.70
C PRO A 438 82.44 28.49 -49.75
N THR A 439 82.60 29.03 -50.95
CA THR A 439 83.33 28.40 -52.06
C THR A 439 84.80 28.85 -52.11
N GLU A 440 85.72 27.91 -52.30
CA GLU A 440 87.10 28.20 -52.72
C GLU A 440 87.28 27.85 -54.21
N GLU A 441 87.75 28.82 -55.00
CA GLU A 441 88.21 28.59 -56.37
C GLU A 441 89.61 27.99 -56.37
N ASN A 442 89.83 26.93 -57.17
CA ASN A 442 91.12 26.75 -57.83
C ASN A 442 90.94 25.95 -59.13
N GLY A 443 91.34 26.55 -60.26
CA GLY A 443 90.95 26.10 -61.60
C GLY A 443 92.09 25.59 -62.49
N GLY A 444 91.71 25.24 -63.71
CA GLY A 444 92.59 24.87 -64.83
C GLY A 444 91.93 23.82 -65.74
N ASP A 445 91.77 24.04 -67.05
CA ASP A 445 92.09 25.23 -67.87
C ASP A 445 91.32 25.18 -69.22
N THR A 446 91.16 26.33 -69.89
CA THR A 446 90.70 26.57 -71.28
C THR A 446 89.25 26.18 -71.69
N SER A 447 88.48 27.02 -72.39
CA SER A 447 88.79 28.32 -73.04
C SER A 447 87.56 29.25 -73.23
N SER A 448 87.86 30.56 -73.40
CA SER A 448 87.02 31.66 -73.93
C SER A 448 86.21 32.50 -72.91
N ALA A 449 86.62 33.77 -72.78
CA ALA A 449 85.91 34.87 -72.10
C ALA A 449 85.03 35.65 -73.12
N GLU A 450 84.21 36.68 -72.82
CA GLU A 450 83.95 37.53 -71.62
C GLU A 450 82.41 37.77 -71.54
N THR A 451 81.73 38.38 -70.54
CA THR A 451 82.08 39.11 -69.30
C THR A 451 80.84 39.12 -68.36
N GLY A 452 80.99 39.28 -67.03
CA GLY A 452 79.90 39.74 -66.15
C GLY A 452 79.87 39.12 -64.74
N LYS A 453 80.26 39.89 -63.72
CA LYS A 453 80.20 39.53 -62.28
C LYS A 453 78.77 39.36 -61.76
N ASP A 454 78.57 38.40 -60.87
CA ASP A 454 78.22 38.67 -59.46
C ASP A 454 78.56 37.46 -58.56
N THR A 455 78.89 37.72 -57.29
CA THR A 455 79.25 36.69 -56.30
C THR A 455 78.00 36.10 -55.66
N GLU A 456 77.57 34.92 -56.12
CA GLU A 456 76.44 34.19 -55.53
C GLU A 456 76.94 33.16 -54.50
N THR A 457 76.56 33.35 -53.24
CA THR A 457 76.59 32.29 -52.22
C THR A 457 75.42 31.35 -52.46
N THR A 458 75.68 30.08 -52.77
CA THR A 458 74.62 29.08 -52.94
C THR A 458 74.12 28.59 -51.58
N ASP A 459 73.04 29.20 -51.09
CA ASP A 459 72.27 28.70 -49.96
C ASP A 459 71.58 27.38 -50.35
N ILE A 460 71.95 26.28 -49.67
CA ILE A 460 71.31 24.99 -49.88
C ILE A 460 70.15 24.87 -48.89
N SER A 461 68.93 24.97 -49.43
CA SER A 461 67.68 24.71 -48.73
C SER A 461 67.38 23.21 -48.70
N VAL A 462 67.35 22.62 -47.51
CA VAL A 462 66.94 21.22 -47.29
C VAL A 462 65.53 21.19 -46.74
N ASP A 463 64.57 20.70 -47.53
CA ASP A 463 63.20 20.46 -47.07
C ASP A 463 63.14 19.20 -46.20
N VAL A 464 62.81 19.38 -44.92
CA VAL A 464 62.66 18.30 -43.95
C VAL A 464 61.17 18.03 -43.74
N SER A 465 60.76 16.79 -44.01
CA SER A 465 59.41 16.28 -43.75
C SER A 465 59.43 15.39 -42.51
N LEU A 466 58.91 15.88 -41.40
CA LEU A 466 58.76 15.11 -40.14
C LEU A 466 57.35 14.49 -40.07
N PRO A 467 57.22 13.16 -39.98
CA PRO A 467 55.92 12.53 -39.73
C PRO A 467 55.49 12.79 -38.29
N VAL A 468 54.37 13.48 -38.11
CA VAL A 468 53.73 13.74 -36.83
C VAL A 468 52.52 12.82 -36.71
N THR A 469 52.52 11.94 -35.71
CA THR A 469 51.38 11.09 -35.34
C THR A 469 50.73 11.63 -34.08
N TRP A 470 49.41 11.83 -34.11
CA TRP A 470 48.63 12.13 -32.92
C TRP A 470 47.35 11.28 -32.87
N THR A 471 46.86 11.10 -31.65
CA THR A 471 45.68 10.29 -31.36
C THR A 471 44.47 11.21 -31.20
N GLU A 472 43.43 10.99 -32.00
CA GLU A 472 42.14 11.65 -31.84
C GLU A 472 41.14 10.67 -31.21
N ASP A 473 40.27 11.19 -30.34
CA ASP A 473 39.17 10.41 -29.78
C ASP A 473 38.20 9.99 -30.89
N GLY A 474 37.69 8.76 -30.78
CA GLY A 474 36.83 8.17 -31.79
C GLY A 474 35.44 8.81 -31.87
N LYS A 475 34.62 8.24 -32.75
CA LYS A 475 33.17 8.41 -32.71
C LYS A 475 32.53 7.04 -32.64
N ALA A 476 31.97 6.71 -31.49
CA ALA A 476 31.12 5.54 -31.35
C ALA A 476 29.73 5.86 -31.94
N VAL A 477 29.09 4.87 -32.57
CA VAL A 477 27.74 5.02 -33.14
C VAL A 477 26.78 4.10 -32.41
N CYS A 478 25.82 4.68 -31.69
CA CYS A 478 24.80 3.92 -30.98
C CYS A 478 23.55 3.77 -31.83
N TYR A 479 23.03 2.54 -31.90
CA TYR A 479 21.85 2.16 -32.63
C TYR A 479 20.79 1.63 -31.67
N VAL A 480 19.54 2.07 -31.87
CA VAL A 480 18.39 1.67 -31.04
C VAL A 480 17.38 0.90 -31.88
N THR A 481 16.90 -0.21 -31.34
CA THR A 481 15.80 -1.00 -31.90
C THR A 481 14.69 -1.13 -30.86
N PHE A 482 13.44 -0.97 -31.30
CA PHE A 482 12.24 -1.17 -30.50
C PHE A 482 11.53 -2.45 -30.93
N GLU A 483 10.88 -3.13 -29.99
CA GLU A 483 10.11 -4.35 -30.22
C GLU A 483 8.85 -4.31 -29.34
N LEU A 484 7.72 -4.74 -29.90
CA LEU A 484 6.43 -4.82 -29.22
C LEU A 484 5.84 -6.21 -29.45
N ASN A 485 5.53 -6.94 -28.39
CA ASN A 485 4.91 -8.28 -28.44
C ASN A 485 5.61 -9.21 -29.46
N ASP A 486 6.90 -9.46 -29.25
CA ASP A 486 7.80 -10.28 -30.09
C ASP A 486 7.94 -9.79 -31.56
N THR A 487 7.48 -8.58 -31.88
CA THR A 487 7.51 -8.01 -33.23
C THR A 487 8.45 -6.80 -33.29
N GLU A 488 9.55 -6.93 -34.04
CA GLU A 488 10.53 -5.86 -34.24
C GLU A 488 9.92 -4.69 -35.02
N ILE A 489 10.04 -3.47 -34.46
CA ILE A 489 9.52 -2.26 -35.08
C ILE A 489 10.56 -1.74 -36.11
N LEU A 490 10.22 -1.90 -37.39
CA LEU A 490 11.11 -1.53 -38.50
C LEU A 490 11.12 -0.03 -38.84
N LEU A 491 10.17 0.76 -38.32
CA LEU A 491 10.15 2.22 -38.46
C LEU A 491 10.77 2.90 -37.23
N HIS A 492 11.46 4.02 -37.47
CA HIS A 492 12.04 4.88 -36.43
C HIS A 492 13.12 4.19 -35.55
N ARG A 493 14.27 3.87 -36.16
CA ARG A 493 15.51 3.52 -35.45
C ARG A 493 16.38 4.76 -35.28
N PRO A 494 16.41 5.44 -34.11
CA PRO A 494 17.33 6.53 -33.88
C PRO A 494 18.77 6.03 -33.85
N VAL A 495 19.68 6.86 -34.36
CA VAL A 495 21.12 6.60 -34.41
C VAL A 495 21.83 7.84 -33.92
N GLU A 496 22.60 7.71 -32.85
CA GLU A 496 23.40 8.80 -32.29
C GLU A 496 24.91 8.53 -32.44
N THR A 497 25.70 9.60 -32.55
CA THR A 497 27.16 9.53 -32.63
C THR A 497 27.77 10.21 -31.42
N TRP A 498 28.52 9.46 -30.63
CA TRP A 498 29.09 9.90 -29.36
C TRP A 498 30.62 9.91 -29.36
N HIS A 499 31.20 10.83 -28.60
CA HIS A 499 32.62 10.85 -28.22
C HIS A 499 32.79 10.17 -26.86
N SER A 500 34.03 9.93 -26.41
CA SER A 500 34.27 9.30 -25.11
C SER A 500 33.75 10.16 -23.94
N GLY A 501 33.02 9.56 -23.00
CA GLY A 501 32.40 10.19 -21.83
C GLY A 501 30.92 9.82 -21.64
N LYS A 502 30.28 10.45 -20.66
CA LYS A 502 28.86 10.22 -20.30
C LYS A 502 27.90 11.00 -21.18
N HIS A 503 26.95 10.30 -21.81
CA HIS A 503 25.87 10.86 -22.63
C HIS A 503 24.51 10.41 -22.10
N ILE A 504 23.46 11.18 -22.40
CA ILE A 504 22.07 10.85 -22.04
C ILE A 504 21.28 10.63 -23.32
N LEU A 505 20.95 9.37 -23.60
CA LEU A 505 20.06 8.99 -24.70
C LEU A 505 18.61 9.20 -24.26
N SER A 506 17.87 10.05 -24.98
CA SER A 506 16.44 10.29 -24.74
C SER A 506 15.61 9.61 -25.83
N LEU A 507 14.79 8.64 -25.44
CA LEU A 507 13.94 7.85 -26.32
C LEU A 507 12.48 8.26 -26.16
N TYR A 508 11.78 8.34 -27.28
CA TYR A 508 10.33 8.57 -27.32
C TYR A 508 9.72 7.71 -28.43
N TYR A 509 8.64 7.00 -28.12
CA TYR A 509 7.91 6.22 -29.11
C TYR A 509 6.39 6.24 -28.84
N PRO A 510 5.54 6.69 -29.78
CA PRO A 510 4.10 6.57 -29.68
C PRO A 510 3.67 5.14 -30.06
N ILE A 511 3.07 4.42 -29.12
CA ILE A 511 2.53 3.07 -29.34
C ILE A 511 1.06 3.22 -29.77
N GLU A 512 0.80 2.87 -31.03
CA GLU A 512 -0.55 2.81 -31.60
C GLU A 512 -1.07 1.36 -31.57
N ASN A 513 -2.40 1.22 -31.43
CA ASN A 513 -3.11 -0.07 -31.45
C ASN A 513 -2.65 -1.06 -30.35
N VAL A 514 -2.57 -0.60 -29.10
CA VAL A 514 -2.34 -1.49 -27.95
C VAL A 514 -3.46 -2.54 -27.90
N VAL A 515 -3.09 -3.82 -27.86
CA VAL A 515 -4.06 -4.91 -27.86
C VAL A 515 -4.76 -4.98 -26.49
N PRO A 516 -6.09 -4.90 -26.42
CA PRO A 516 -6.82 -4.88 -25.16
C PRO A 516 -6.86 -6.25 -24.50
N ASN A 517 -6.90 -6.25 -23.16
CA ASN A 517 -7.05 -7.40 -22.28
C ASN A 517 -5.93 -8.46 -22.36
N ILE A 518 -4.76 -8.09 -22.89
CA ILE A 518 -3.52 -8.89 -22.80
C ILE A 518 -2.40 -8.07 -22.16
N THR A 519 -1.41 -8.74 -21.58
CA THR A 519 -0.12 -8.12 -21.24
C THR A 519 0.64 -7.87 -22.53
N ASN A 520 0.94 -6.60 -22.81
CA ASN A 520 1.80 -6.19 -23.91
C ASN A 520 3.21 -5.98 -23.37
N THR A 521 4.22 -6.43 -24.10
CA THR A 521 5.64 -6.30 -23.75
C THR A 521 6.31 -5.33 -24.71
N PHE A 522 6.98 -4.30 -24.18
CA PHE A 522 7.77 -3.35 -24.98
C PHE A 522 9.25 -3.43 -24.61
N ASN A 523 10.04 -3.95 -25.53
CA ASN A 523 11.47 -4.17 -25.38
C ASN A 523 12.27 -3.10 -26.14
N VAL A 524 13.38 -2.65 -25.55
CA VAL A 524 14.35 -1.77 -26.21
C VAL A 524 15.73 -2.40 -26.19
N TYR A 525 16.35 -2.46 -27.36
CA TYR A 525 17.69 -2.98 -27.57
C TYR A 525 18.64 -1.86 -27.97
N LEU A 526 19.86 -1.90 -27.43
CA LEU A 526 20.98 -1.05 -27.83
C LEU A 526 22.15 -1.89 -28.31
N TRP A 527 22.87 -1.37 -29.31
CA TRP A 527 24.23 -1.79 -29.62
C TRP A 527 25.07 -0.57 -30.04
N ILE A 528 26.39 -0.70 -29.96
CA ILE A 528 27.35 0.36 -30.24
C ILE A 528 28.40 -0.15 -31.22
N ALA A 529 28.57 0.55 -32.33
CA ALA A 529 29.68 0.38 -33.26
C ALA A 529 30.85 1.31 -32.90
N ASP A 530 32.08 0.90 -33.23
CA ASP A 530 33.31 1.69 -33.07
C ASP A 530 33.60 2.19 -31.62
N GLY A 531 33.11 1.46 -30.62
CA GLY A 531 33.32 1.73 -29.20
C GLY A 531 32.61 0.74 -28.28
N SER A 532 32.66 0.99 -26.97
CA SER A 532 31.87 0.28 -25.96
C SER A 532 31.16 1.27 -25.04
N GLY A 533 30.01 0.88 -24.50
CA GLY A 533 29.25 1.66 -23.53
C GLY A 533 29.01 0.88 -22.23
N SER A 534 28.93 1.57 -21.11
CA SER A 534 28.41 0.99 -19.86
C SER A 534 27.28 1.83 -19.28
N VAL A 535 26.27 1.15 -18.74
CA VAL A 535 25.09 1.75 -18.09
C VAL A 535 25.11 1.30 -16.63
N GLY A 536 25.13 2.24 -15.68
CA GLY A 536 25.13 1.94 -14.25
C GLY A 536 23.76 1.49 -13.73
N ILE A 537 23.70 0.98 -12.49
CA ILE A 537 22.44 0.63 -11.84
C ILE A 537 21.64 1.90 -11.55
N GLY A 538 20.38 1.96 -11.99
CA GLY A 538 19.52 3.15 -11.88
C GLY A 538 19.78 4.26 -12.91
N ASP A 539 20.79 4.10 -13.79
CA ASP A 539 21.11 5.06 -14.86
C ASP A 539 20.18 4.91 -16.09
N CYS A 540 19.27 3.93 -16.10
CA CYS A 540 18.23 3.75 -17.11
C CYS A 540 16.85 3.81 -16.47
N ILE A 541 16.07 4.84 -16.83
CA ILE A 541 14.70 5.06 -16.37
C ILE A 541 13.79 5.15 -17.60
N ALA A 542 12.69 4.42 -17.60
CA ALA A 542 11.70 4.48 -18.67
C ALA A 542 10.27 4.44 -18.13
N SER A 543 9.32 4.92 -18.91
CA SER A 543 7.91 4.90 -18.56
C SER A 543 7.00 4.75 -19.78
N ILE A 544 5.89 4.04 -19.59
CA ILE A 544 4.78 3.99 -20.55
C ILE A 544 3.56 4.61 -19.88
N SER A 545 3.00 5.64 -20.51
CA SER A 545 1.77 6.30 -20.06
C SER A 545 0.65 6.15 -21.08
N GLY A 546 -0.54 5.78 -20.64
CA GLY A 546 -1.73 5.62 -21.48
C GLY A 546 -3.03 5.75 -20.69
N GLN A 547 -4.14 6.04 -21.35
CA GLN A 547 -5.47 6.04 -20.71
C GLN A 547 -5.97 4.59 -20.49
N ALA A 548 -6.72 4.35 -19.43
CA ALA A 548 -7.33 3.03 -19.12
C ALA A 548 -6.35 1.83 -19.01
N MET A 549 -5.09 2.12 -18.67
CA MET A 549 -4.05 1.12 -18.39
C MET A 549 -4.23 0.49 -17.00
N ALA A 550 -3.91 -0.80 -16.86
CA ALA A 550 -4.04 -1.57 -15.62
C ALA A 550 -2.73 -2.30 -15.28
N ALA A 551 -2.47 -2.51 -13.99
CA ALA A 551 -1.20 -3.03 -13.48
C ALA A 551 -0.82 -4.43 -13.99
N ALA A 552 -1.80 -5.31 -14.23
CA ALA A 552 -1.58 -6.62 -14.86
C ALA A 552 -2.87 -7.18 -15.50
N ALA A 553 -2.72 -7.88 -16.63
CA ALA A 553 -3.73 -8.82 -17.13
C ALA A 553 -3.45 -10.23 -16.55
N ALA A 554 -4.34 -11.20 -16.83
CA ALA A 554 -4.14 -12.58 -16.40
C ALA A 554 -2.87 -13.19 -17.01
N TRP A 555 -2.13 -13.98 -16.22
CA TRP A 555 -0.96 -14.72 -16.67
C TRP A 555 -1.28 -15.55 -17.92
N ASP A 556 -0.48 -15.38 -18.96
CA ASP A 556 -0.67 -15.97 -20.28
C ASP A 556 -0.18 -17.44 -20.38
N GLY A 557 0.44 -17.96 -19.31
CA GLY A 557 1.00 -19.30 -19.25
C GLY A 557 2.38 -19.44 -19.91
N ARG A 558 2.98 -18.35 -20.41
CA ARG A 558 4.31 -18.37 -21.03
C ARG A 558 5.38 -18.16 -19.97
N ILE A 559 6.45 -18.95 -20.06
CA ILE A 559 7.69 -18.75 -19.31
C ILE A 559 8.79 -18.73 -20.36
N GLU A 560 9.50 -17.61 -20.45
CA GLU A 560 10.58 -17.42 -21.42
C GLU A 560 11.90 -17.35 -20.68
N ILE A 561 12.79 -18.31 -20.98
CA ILE A 561 14.09 -18.45 -20.33
C ILE A 561 15.16 -18.15 -21.39
N GLU A 562 15.93 -17.09 -21.16
CA GLU A 562 16.98 -16.62 -22.06
C GLU A 562 18.34 -16.75 -21.38
N GLU A 563 19.19 -17.65 -21.87
CA GLU A 563 20.55 -17.86 -21.37
C GLU A 563 21.56 -17.32 -22.39
N THR A 564 22.54 -16.53 -21.94
CA THR A 564 23.59 -15.96 -22.80
C THR A 564 24.96 -16.52 -22.42
N THR A 565 25.46 -17.50 -23.19
CA THR A 565 26.79 -18.10 -22.99
C THR A 565 27.87 -17.38 -23.80
N GLY A 566 29.07 -17.23 -23.23
CA GLY A 566 30.21 -16.60 -23.90
C GLY A 566 30.82 -17.45 -25.02
N LEU A 567 31.47 -16.79 -25.98
CA LEU A 567 32.22 -17.43 -27.08
C LEU A 567 33.37 -18.32 -26.54
N PHE A 568 33.29 -19.63 -26.77
CA PHE A 568 34.37 -20.57 -26.45
C PHE A 568 35.38 -20.69 -27.60
N SER A 569 36.66 -20.85 -27.28
CA SER A 569 37.74 -20.96 -28.26
C SER A 569 38.00 -22.42 -28.67
N ILE A 570 37.79 -22.74 -29.95
CA ILE A 570 38.23 -24.03 -30.50
C ILE A 570 39.73 -23.94 -30.81
N GLY A 571 40.55 -24.21 -29.79
CA GLY A 571 41.97 -24.48 -29.95
C GLY A 571 42.23 -25.88 -30.55
N GLY A 572 43.36 -26.06 -31.24
CA GLY A 572 43.73 -27.33 -31.87
C GLY A 572 44.15 -28.42 -30.88
N GLY A 573 43.21 -28.94 -30.10
CA GLY A 573 43.37 -30.02 -29.13
C GLY A 573 42.01 -30.36 -28.54
N LEU A 574 41.54 -31.59 -28.77
CA LEU A 574 40.16 -31.97 -28.50
C LEU A 574 40.00 -32.50 -27.07
N GLU A 575 40.01 -31.58 -26.10
CA GLU A 575 39.47 -31.81 -24.76
C GLU A 575 38.11 -31.12 -24.66
N THR A 576 37.08 -31.90 -24.33
CA THR A 576 35.72 -31.45 -24.10
C THR A 576 35.44 -31.52 -22.60
N GLU A 577 35.15 -30.39 -21.95
CA GLU A 577 34.54 -30.41 -20.62
C GLU A 577 33.02 -30.63 -20.76
N ASP A 578 32.46 -31.46 -19.89
CA ASP A 578 31.02 -31.71 -19.83
C ASP A 578 30.32 -30.53 -19.15
N PHE A 579 29.39 -29.88 -19.85
CA PHE A 579 28.52 -28.85 -19.29
C PHE A 579 27.27 -29.51 -18.70
N ALA A 580 27.05 -29.31 -17.40
CA ALA A 580 25.86 -29.78 -16.69
C ALA A 580 25.29 -28.62 -15.88
N ASP A 581 24.16 -28.09 -16.32
CA ASP A 581 23.40 -27.07 -15.59
C ASP A 581 22.19 -27.69 -14.89
N THR A 582 21.69 -27.04 -13.83
CA THR A 582 20.58 -27.55 -13.01
C THR A 582 19.61 -26.41 -12.71
N VAL A 583 18.60 -26.28 -13.57
CA VAL A 583 17.51 -25.31 -13.38
C VAL A 583 16.53 -25.83 -12.33
N ALA A 584 16.34 -25.06 -11.25
CA ALA A 584 15.35 -25.32 -10.22
C ALA A 584 14.29 -24.22 -10.23
N THR A 585 13.05 -24.59 -10.56
CA THR A 585 11.90 -23.68 -10.58
C THR A 585 10.97 -24.02 -9.43
N GLU A 586 10.80 -23.12 -8.47
CA GLU A 586 9.75 -23.22 -7.44
C GLU A 586 8.54 -22.37 -7.87
N THR A 587 7.44 -23.04 -8.18
CA THR A 587 6.11 -22.43 -8.32
C THR A 587 5.31 -22.74 -7.05
N MET A 588 4.45 -21.84 -6.59
CA MET A 588 3.57 -22.06 -5.42
C MET A 588 2.39 -23.02 -5.72
N GLU A 589 2.70 -24.22 -6.20
CA GLU A 589 1.80 -25.36 -6.23
C GLU A 589 2.57 -26.62 -5.79
N LEU A 590 1.89 -27.56 -5.14
CA LEU A 590 2.50 -28.51 -4.18
C LEU A 590 3.28 -29.68 -4.81
N VAL A 591 3.95 -29.48 -5.95
CA VAL A 591 4.67 -30.51 -6.72
C VAL A 591 6.00 -29.96 -7.25
N GLN A 592 7.11 -30.28 -6.57
CA GLN A 592 8.45 -30.12 -7.15
C GLN A 592 8.59 -31.00 -8.40
N ARG A 593 8.75 -30.38 -9.57
CA ARG A 593 9.15 -31.05 -10.82
C ARG A 593 10.56 -30.64 -11.18
N SER A 594 11.56 -31.39 -10.71
CA SER A 594 12.94 -31.27 -11.19
C SER A 594 13.03 -31.79 -12.63
N TYR A 595 13.41 -30.93 -13.58
CA TYR A 595 13.74 -31.34 -14.94
C TYR A 595 15.27 -31.35 -15.08
N SER A 596 15.85 -32.52 -15.38
CA SER A 596 17.28 -32.66 -15.67
C SER A 596 17.43 -33.13 -17.11
N ASP A 597 17.79 -32.21 -18.02
CA ASP A 597 18.21 -32.62 -19.36
C ASP A 597 19.68 -33.11 -19.30
N THR A 598 19.97 -34.19 -20.03
CA THR A 598 21.32 -34.73 -20.15
C THR A 598 21.57 -35.12 -21.60
N LEU A 599 22.40 -34.31 -22.26
CA LEU A 599 22.73 -34.41 -23.68
C LEU A 599 23.47 -35.73 -23.98
N THR A 600 22.69 -36.79 -24.22
CA THR A 600 23.19 -38.18 -24.25
C THR A 600 23.86 -38.55 -25.58
N ALA A 601 23.89 -37.63 -26.55
CA ALA A 601 24.47 -37.81 -27.88
C ALA A 601 25.57 -36.78 -28.15
N LYS A 602 26.73 -37.25 -28.64
CA LYS A 602 27.88 -36.40 -28.97
C LYS A 602 27.50 -35.38 -30.06
N PRO A 603 27.68 -34.06 -29.85
CA PRO A 603 27.43 -33.07 -30.89
C PRO A 603 28.38 -33.29 -32.09
N GLN A 604 27.82 -33.67 -33.23
CA GLN A 604 28.57 -33.83 -34.48
C GLN A 604 28.58 -32.52 -35.27
N ILE A 605 29.77 -31.94 -35.45
CA ILE A 605 29.97 -30.79 -36.33
C ILE A 605 30.03 -31.31 -37.78
N GLY A 606 29.07 -30.90 -38.61
CA GLY A 606 29.06 -31.19 -40.04
C GLY A 606 30.21 -30.47 -40.76
N ALA A 607 30.90 -31.16 -41.67
CA ALA A 607 31.95 -30.55 -42.49
C ALA A 607 31.41 -29.36 -43.29
N PHE A 608 32.19 -28.27 -43.37
CA PHE A 608 31.84 -27.01 -44.05
C PHE A 608 30.59 -26.29 -43.48
N CYS A 609 30.44 -26.27 -42.15
CA CYS A 609 29.50 -25.37 -41.45
C CYS A 609 28.03 -25.48 -41.91
N ARG A 610 27.58 -26.68 -42.28
CA ARG A 610 26.15 -26.95 -42.52
C ARG A 610 25.46 -27.35 -41.21
N PRO A 611 24.25 -26.84 -40.92
CA PRO A 611 23.46 -27.30 -39.80
C PRO A 611 23.19 -28.80 -39.88
N VAL A 612 23.37 -29.51 -38.78
CA VAL A 612 22.96 -30.91 -38.62
C VAL A 612 21.64 -30.92 -37.85
N THR A 613 20.56 -31.33 -38.49
CA THR A 613 19.25 -31.50 -37.83
C THR A 613 19.24 -32.80 -37.04
N TRP A 614 19.13 -32.72 -35.72
CA TRP A 614 18.92 -33.88 -34.85
C TRP A 614 17.47 -34.36 -34.96
N PRO A 615 17.21 -35.68 -34.98
CA PRO A 615 15.86 -36.20 -34.81
C PRO A 615 15.40 -35.94 -33.38
N VAL A 616 14.29 -35.21 -33.24
CA VAL A 616 13.64 -34.96 -31.94
C VAL A 616 13.28 -36.31 -31.30
N SER A 617 13.72 -36.54 -30.07
CA SER A 617 13.29 -37.69 -29.27
C SER A 617 11.79 -37.59 -29.02
N GLY A 618 11.04 -38.60 -29.47
CA GLY A 618 9.58 -38.58 -29.41
C GLY A 618 9.04 -38.47 -27.98
N SER A 619 7.93 -37.75 -27.86
CA SER A 619 7.12 -37.69 -26.64
C SER A 619 6.76 -39.08 -26.12
N THR A 620 7.13 -39.38 -24.89
CA THR A 620 6.41 -40.34 -24.04
C THR A 620 5.39 -39.57 -23.20
N GLU A 621 4.18 -40.10 -23.11
CA GLU A 621 3.04 -39.58 -22.30
C GLU A 621 3.37 -39.45 -20.81
#